data_AF-A0A2V6PNX7-F1
#
_entry.id   AF-A0A2V6PNX7-F1
#
_cell.length_a   1.000
_cell.length_b   1.000
_cell.length_c   1.000
_cell.angle_alpha   90.00
_cell.angle_beta   90.00
_cell.angle_gamma   90.00
#
_symmetry.space_group_name_H-M   'P 1'
#
loop_
_entity.id
_entity.type
_entity.pdbx_description
1 polymer ?
#
loop_
_entity_poly.entity_id
_entity_poly.type
_entity_poly.pdbx_seq_one_letter_code
_entity_poly.pdbx_strand_id
1 'polypeptide(L)'
;MERQGWTTRLHSIRSFEKLTAGGMTFLDVDVIRVLDEVLPARFGGGPTDYQLVEEEAEDGRPRVRLLVHPRVGEVDADTVADAFLTAIGEHSESERLMELQWRQERVLRVERLAPRTTRTGKILHLHVERPGAAASIR
;
A
#
# COMPACT_ATOMS: atom_id res chain seq x y z
N MET A 1 34.76 -3.79 -13.49
CA MET A 1 34.15 -3.02 -14.60
C MET A 1 32.87 -3.70 -15.01
N GLU A 2 31.75 -3.08 -14.63
CA GLU A 2 30.49 -2.95 -15.39
C GLU A 2 29.70 -4.23 -15.70
N ARG A 3 28.39 -4.32 -15.45
CA ARG A 3 27.36 -3.41 -15.97
C ARG A 3 26.11 -3.43 -15.08
N GLN A 4 25.56 -2.24 -14.89
CA GLN A 4 24.25 -1.97 -14.30
C GLN A 4 23.16 -2.69 -15.11
N GLY A 5 22.29 -3.42 -14.44
CA GLY A 5 21.09 -3.99 -15.02
C GLY A 5 19.87 -3.18 -14.60
N TRP A 6 19.66 -2.02 -15.23
CA TRP A 6 18.37 -1.36 -15.21
C TRP A 6 17.30 -2.30 -15.77
N THR A 7 16.38 -2.73 -14.93
CA THR A 7 15.11 -3.28 -15.40
C THR A 7 14.00 -2.32 -15.06
N THR A 8 14.02 -1.14 -15.71
CA THR A 8 12.81 -0.31 -15.87
C THR A 8 11.81 -1.14 -16.66
N ARG A 9 10.95 -1.87 -15.94
CA ARG A 9 9.88 -2.66 -16.53
C ARG A 9 8.60 -1.84 -16.40
N LEU A 10 8.29 -1.11 -17.46
CA LEU A 10 7.02 -0.39 -17.61
C LEU A 10 5.87 -1.42 -17.64
N HIS A 11 5.30 -1.76 -16.50
CA HIS A 11 4.25 -2.77 -16.41
C HIS A 11 2.86 -2.10 -16.56
N SER A 12 2.53 -1.79 -17.82
CA SER A 12 1.20 -1.62 -18.41
C SER A 12 -0.01 -1.53 -17.45
N ILE A 13 -0.53 -0.30 -17.32
CA ILE A 13 -1.93 0.12 -17.11
C ILE A 13 -2.87 -1.05 -16.76
N ARG A 14 -3.12 -1.30 -15.47
CA ARG A 14 -4.08 -2.34 -15.05
C ARG A 14 -4.96 -1.91 -13.87
N SER A 15 -6.22 -1.63 -14.26
CA SER A 15 -7.45 -1.62 -13.47
C SER A 15 -7.54 -0.59 -12.33
N PHE A 16 -7.78 0.64 -12.75
CA PHE A 16 -8.40 1.71 -11.96
C PHE A 16 -9.83 1.31 -11.56
N GLU A 17 -10.01 0.60 -10.45
CA GLU A 17 -11.23 0.76 -9.67
C GLU A 17 -11.03 1.99 -8.79
N LYS A 18 -11.75 3.05 -9.16
CA LYS A 18 -11.68 4.37 -8.52
C LYS A 18 -11.78 4.23 -7.01
N LEU A 19 -10.80 4.79 -6.33
CA LEU A 19 -10.72 5.05 -4.88
C LEU A 19 -11.93 5.89 -4.43
N THR A 20 -13.08 5.26 -4.19
CA THR A 20 -14.26 5.92 -3.62
C THR A 20 -14.49 5.44 -2.19
N ALA A 21 -13.50 5.64 -1.32
CA ALA A 21 -13.70 5.63 0.12
C ALA A 21 -12.79 6.71 0.75
N GLY A 22 -13.37 7.81 1.23
CA GLY A 22 -12.67 8.79 2.09
C GLY A 22 -11.96 9.98 1.43
N GLY A 23 -12.02 10.17 0.10
CA GLY A 23 -11.47 11.38 -0.55
C GLY A 23 -10.06 11.24 -1.17
N MET A 24 -9.65 10.01 -1.51
CA MET A 24 -8.30 9.64 -1.99
C MET A 24 -8.05 9.83 -3.51
N THR A 25 -8.65 10.82 -4.17
CA THR A 25 -8.47 10.99 -5.63
C THR A 25 -7.03 11.32 -6.04
N PHE A 26 -6.21 11.89 -5.15
CA PHE A 26 -4.83 12.30 -5.43
C PHE A 26 -3.78 11.19 -5.23
N LEU A 27 -4.16 10.05 -4.63
CA LEU A 27 -3.22 9.08 -4.04
C LEU A 27 -2.55 8.12 -5.05
N ASP A 28 -3.10 8.01 -6.26
CA ASP A 28 -2.85 6.85 -7.12
C ASP A 28 -1.40 6.79 -7.65
N VAL A 29 -0.85 7.92 -8.12
CA VAL A 29 0.51 7.93 -8.70
C VAL A 29 1.58 7.84 -7.61
N ASP A 30 1.42 8.56 -6.50
CA ASP A 30 2.42 8.59 -5.44
C ASP A 30 2.51 7.27 -4.69
N VAL A 31 1.37 6.64 -4.36
CA VAL A 31 1.38 5.35 -3.68
C VAL A 31 2.02 4.25 -4.51
N ILE A 32 1.73 4.19 -5.81
CA ILE A 32 2.35 3.19 -6.70
C ILE A 32 3.87 3.38 -6.69
N ARG A 33 4.36 4.61 -6.83
CA ARG A 33 5.79 4.93 -6.74
C ARG A 33 6.38 4.50 -5.39
N VAL A 34 5.69 4.75 -4.28
CA VAL A 34 6.17 4.35 -2.95
C VAL A 34 6.32 2.83 -2.86
N LEU A 35 5.32 2.06 -3.31
CA LEU A 35 5.33 0.60 -3.25
C LEU A 35 6.33 -0.05 -4.22
N ASP A 36 6.52 0.53 -5.41
CA ASP A 36 7.38 -0.03 -6.46
C ASP A 36 8.84 0.37 -6.36
N GLU A 37 9.11 1.56 -5.83
CA GLU A 37 10.44 2.15 -5.87
C GLU A 37 10.96 2.44 -4.47
N VAL A 38 10.22 3.22 -3.67
CA VAL A 38 10.73 3.74 -2.39
C VAL A 38 10.93 2.63 -1.38
N LEU A 39 9.92 1.79 -1.14
CA LEU A 39 10.03 0.70 -0.16
C LEU A 39 11.02 -0.39 -0.61
N PRO A 40 11.00 -0.88 -1.87
CA PRO A 40 12.00 -1.84 -2.32
C PRO A 40 13.43 -1.29 -2.27
N ALA A 41 13.65 -0.01 -2.62
CA ALA A 41 14.97 0.60 -2.55
C ALA A 41 15.49 0.71 -1.10
N ARG A 42 14.59 0.92 -0.13
CA ARG A 42 14.96 1.12 1.28
C ARG A 42 15.05 -0.17 2.09
N PHE A 43 14.17 -1.14 1.83
CA PHE A 43 14.00 -2.34 2.65
C PHE A 43 14.25 -3.65 1.90
N GLY A 44 14.47 -3.61 0.58
CA GLY A 44 14.68 -4.79 -0.25
C GLY A 44 13.37 -5.42 -0.76
N GLY A 45 13.47 -6.60 -1.37
CA GLY A 45 12.35 -7.21 -2.09
C GLY A 45 12.08 -6.56 -3.44
N GLY A 46 10.90 -6.81 -4.00
CA GLY A 46 10.44 -6.20 -5.24
C GLY A 46 9.03 -5.58 -5.12
N PRO A 47 8.54 -4.95 -6.20
CA PRO A 47 7.20 -4.35 -6.28
C PRO A 47 6.06 -5.21 -5.72
N THR A 48 6.13 -6.52 -5.94
CA THR A 48 5.09 -7.48 -5.52
C THR A 48 5.24 -7.98 -4.08
N ASP A 49 6.17 -7.42 -3.32
CA ASP A 49 6.36 -7.71 -1.89
C ASP A 49 5.66 -6.72 -0.97
N TYR A 50 5.15 -5.62 -1.51
CA TYR A 50 4.48 -4.57 -0.79
C TYR A 50 3.07 -4.39 -1.35
N GLN A 51 2.07 -4.35 -0.48
CA GLN A 51 0.68 -4.17 -0.90
C GLN A 51 -0.12 -3.42 0.15
N LEU A 52 -0.89 -2.43 -0.26
CA LEU A 52 -1.91 -1.81 0.59
C LEU A 52 -3.21 -2.60 0.52
N VAL A 53 -3.85 -2.72 1.67
CA VAL A 53 -5.15 -3.34 1.82
C VAL A 53 -6.04 -2.37 2.59
N GLU A 54 -7.11 -1.91 1.95
CA GLU A 54 -8.13 -1.10 2.61
C GLU A 54 -9.08 -2.01 3.38
N GLU A 55 -9.34 -1.65 4.62
CA GLU A 55 -10.29 -2.31 5.50
C GLU A 55 -11.47 -1.36 5.72
N GLU A 56 -12.66 -1.80 5.31
CA GLU A 56 -13.92 -1.15 5.67
C GLU A 56 -14.26 -1.50 7.12
N ALA A 57 -13.75 -0.70 8.05
CA ALA A 57 -14.04 -0.89 9.47
C ALA A 57 -15.51 -0.57 9.77
N GLU A 58 -16.14 -1.36 10.66
CA GLU A 58 -17.55 -1.20 11.06
C GLU A 58 -17.85 0.16 11.72
N ASP A 59 -16.81 0.84 12.24
CA ASP A 59 -16.90 2.18 12.84
C ASP A 59 -16.86 3.31 11.79
N GLY A 60 -16.76 2.98 10.51
CA GLY A 60 -16.69 3.94 9.40
C GLY A 60 -15.35 4.69 9.33
N ARG A 61 -14.36 4.34 10.16
CA ARG A 61 -13.03 4.96 10.12
C ARG A 61 -12.16 4.29 9.06
N PRO A 62 -11.40 5.05 8.27
CA PRO A 62 -10.50 4.48 7.29
C PRO A 62 -9.37 3.72 8.00
N ARG A 63 -9.13 2.48 7.57
CA ARG A 63 -8.00 1.66 8.01
C ARG A 63 -7.30 1.07 6.79
N VAL A 64 -5.98 1.13 6.80
CA VAL A 64 -5.13 0.65 5.71
C VAL A 64 -4.05 -0.24 6.29
N ARG A 65 -3.90 -1.43 5.73
CA ARG A 65 -2.84 -2.38 6.07
C ARG A 65 -1.80 -2.39 4.96
N LEU A 66 -0.54 -2.12 5.29
CA LEU A 66 0.58 -2.35 4.39
C LEU A 66 1.17 -3.73 4.66
N LEU A 67 0.88 -4.67 3.76
CA LEU A 67 1.46 -6.00 3.78
C LEU A 67 2.88 -5.94 3.26
N VAL A 68 3.82 -6.48 4.03
CA VAL A 68 5.21 -6.67 3.63
C VAL A 68 5.51 -8.15 3.65
N HIS A 69 5.85 -8.69 2.48
CA HIS A 69 6.13 -10.10 2.34
C HIS A 69 7.27 -10.53 3.29
N PRO A 70 7.11 -11.67 4.01
CA PRO A 70 8.18 -12.22 4.84
C PRO A 70 9.55 -12.41 4.13
N ARG A 71 9.58 -12.54 2.80
CA ARG A 71 10.80 -12.77 2.00
C ARG A 71 11.69 -11.53 1.90
N VAL A 72 11.17 -10.35 2.25
CA VAL A 72 11.95 -9.10 2.34
C VAL A 72 13.03 -9.19 3.43
N GLY A 73 12.91 -10.12 4.38
CA GLY A 73 13.82 -10.24 5.53
C GLY A 73 13.33 -9.47 6.75
N GLU A 74 14.11 -9.42 7.83
CA GLU A 74 13.73 -8.73 9.05
C GLU A 74 13.66 -7.21 8.82
N VAL A 75 12.45 -6.64 8.95
CA VAL A 75 12.19 -5.21 8.86
C VAL A 75 11.32 -4.79 10.02
N ASP A 76 11.61 -3.63 10.58
CA ASP A 76 10.81 -3.02 11.64
C ASP A 76 9.53 -2.40 11.06
N ALA A 77 8.38 -2.75 11.64
CA ALA A 77 7.08 -2.35 11.13
C ALA A 77 6.86 -0.84 11.24
N ASP A 78 7.30 -0.23 12.33
CA ASP A 78 7.16 1.21 12.56
C ASP A 78 8.05 2.01 11.59
N THR A 79 9.26 1.52 11.32
CA THR A 79 10.18 2.12 10.36
C THR A 79 9.64 2.04 8.93
N VAL A 80 8.99 0.93 8.54
CA VAL A 80 8.32 0.82 7.24
C VAL A 80 7.12 1.75 7.16
N ALA A 81 6.31 1.85 8.21
CA ALA A 81 5.16 2.75 8.27
C ALA A 81 5.60 4.21 8.13
N ASP A 82 6.65 4.60 8.84
CA ASP A 82 7.21 5.94 8.78
C ASP A 82 7.72 6.28 7.38
N ALA A 83 8.48 5.37 6.76
CA ALA A 83 8.99 5.55 5.41
C ALA A 83 7.86 5.69 4.38
N PHE A 84 6.79 4.91 4.50
CA PHE A 84 5.63 5.02 3.62
C PHE A 84 4.92 6.37 3.80
N LEU A 85 4.62 6.75 5.05
CA LEU A 85 3.87 7.96 5.37
C LEU A 85 4.63 9.23 4.97
N THR A 86 5.95 9.28 5.18
CA THR A 86 6.78 10.38 4.70
C THR A 86 6.77 10.44 3.17
N ALA A 87 6.94 9.31 2.48
CA ALA A 87 7.04 9.30 1.02
C ALA A 87 5.75 9.72 0.28
N ILE A 88 4.58 9.56 0.90
CA ILE A 88 3.30 10.06 0.36
C ILE A 88 3.02 11.53 0.75
N GLY A 89 3.86 12.13 1.59
CA GLY A 89 3.73 13.51 2.09
C GLY A 89 4.69 14.52 1.44
N GLU A 90 5.49 14.09 0.46
CA GLU A 90 6.70 14.78 0.03
C GLU A 90 6.52 15.85 -1.06
N HIS A 91 5.51 15.76 -1.94
CA HIS A 91 5.48 16.58 -3.17
C HIS A 91 4.51 17.75 -3.13
N SER A 92 3.54 17.78 -2.22
CA SER A 92 2.60 18.90 -2.07
C SER A 92 2.17 19.20 -0.63
N GLU A 93 1.66 20.41 -0.37
CA GLU A 93 1.10 20.76 0.95
C GLU A 93 -0.11 19.90 1.31
N SER A 94 -0.93 19.53 0.32
CA SER A 94 -2.06 18.61 0.48
C SER A 94 -1.62 17.20 0.88
N GLU A 95 -0.56 16.69 0.26
CA GLU A 95 0.06 15.41 0.62
C GLU A 95 0.61 15.44 2.04
N ARG A 96 1.30 16.52 2.41
CA ARG A 96 1.83 16.68 3.77
C ARG A 96 0.72 16.73 4.83
N LEU A 97 -0.38 17.44 4.56
CA LEU A 97 -1.54 17.44 5.46
C LEU A 97 -2.13 16.03 5.63
N MET A 98 -2.14 15.26 4.55
CA MET A 98 -2.59 13.88 4.57
C MET A 98 -1.67 12.97 5.39
N GLU A 99 -0.35 13.05 5.19
CA GLU A 99 0.63 12.34 6.02
C GLU A 99 0.33 12.60 7.50
N LEU A 100 0.20 13.87 7.89
CA LEU A 100 -0.06 14.27 9.27
C LEU A 100 -1.38 13.68 9.80
N GLN A 101 -2.44 13.73 8.98
CA GLN A 101 -3.74 13.17 9.34
C GLN A 101 -3.66 11.65 9.53
N TRP A 102 -3.00 10.91 8.61
CA TRP A 102 -2.85 9.46 8.70
C TRP A 102 -2.04 9.03 9.92
N ARG A 103 -1.00 9.80 10.27
CA ARG A 103 -0.23 9.61 11.50
C ARG A 103 -1.09 9.83 12.75
N GLN A 104 -1.86 10.92 12.79
CA GLN A 104 -2.71 11.24 13.93
C GLN A 104 -3.77 10.18 14.18
N GLU A 105 -4.48 9.77 13.14
CA GLU A 105 -5.59 8.80 13.21
C GLU A 105 -5.10 7.35 13.22
N ARG A 106 -3.79 7.11 13.09
CA ARG A 106 -3.18 5.76 12.99
C ARG A 106 -3.86 4.92 11.90
N VAL A 107 -4.09 5.52 10.73
CA VAL A 107 -4.76 4.88 9.58
C VAL A 107 -3.95 3.69 9.07
N LEU A 108 -2.63 3.80 9.06
CA LEU A 108 -1.73 2.80 8.52
C LEU A 108 -1.25 1.81 9.58
N ARG A 109 -1.38 0.52 9.29
CA ARG A 109 -0.76 -0.57 10.05
C ARG A 109 0.11 -1.42 9.13
N VAL A 110 1.34 -1.72 9.53
CA VAL A 110 2.23 -2.61 8.78
C VAL A 110 2.10 -4.04 9.30
N GLU A 111 1.98 -5.01 8.39
CA GLU A 111 1.88 -6.42 8.72
C GLU A 111 2.80 -7.29 7.88
N ARG A 112 3.41 -8.29 8.53
CA ARG A 112 4.34 -9.23 7.90
C ARG A 112 3.59 -10.42 7.30
N LEU A 113 2.90 -10.19 6.19
CA LEU A 113 2.11 -11.18 5.47
C LEU A 113 2.44 -11.16 3.97
N ALA A 114 2.33 -12.31 3.31
CA ALA A 114 2.44 -12.36 1.86
C ALA A 114 1.31 -11.54 1.22
N PRO A 115 1.61 -10.71 0.20
CA PRO A 115 0.59 -10.00 -0.56
C PRO A 115 -0.47 -10.94 -1.10
N ARG A 116 -1.72 -10.49 -1.03
CA ARG A 116 -2.90 -11.23 -1.42
C ARG A 116 -3.07 -11.17 -2.94
N THR A 117 -3.26 -12.35 -3.52
CA THR A 117 -3.66 -12.50 -4.91
C THR A 117 -5.14 -12.26 -5.05
N THR A 118 -5.55 -11.46 -6.02
CA THR A 118 -6.95 -11.39 -6.46
C THR A 118 -7.42 -12.76 -6.98
N ARG A 119 -8.74 -12.94 -7.10
CA ARG A 119 -9.40 -14.15 -7.64
C ARG A 119 -8.87 -14.64 -9.00
N THR A 120 -8.15 -13.78 -9.73
CA THR A 120 -7.56 -14.07 -11.05
C THR A 120 -6.03 -14.23 -11.02
N GLY A 121 -5.41 -14.35 -9.83
CA GLY A 121 -3.98 -14.64 -9.66
C GLY A 121 -3.05 -13.42 -9.78
N LYS A 122 -3.59 -12.19 -9.86
CA LYS A 122 -2.79 -10.95 -9.90
C LYS A 122 -2.62 -10.39 -8.49
N ILE A 123 -1.40 -9.98 -8.15
CA ILE A 123 -1.13 -9.10 -7.01
C ILE A 123 -1.42 -7.68 -7.49
N LEU A 124 -2.37 -7.00 -6.84
CA LEU A 124 -2.64 -5.58 -7.06
C LEU A 124 -1.98 -4.79 -5.93
N HIS A 125 -1.48 -3.59 -6.22
CA HIS A 125 -0.96 -2.67 -5.21
C HIS A 125 -1.97 -2.34 -4.11
N LEU A 126 -3.26 -2.36 -4.46
CA LEU A 126 -4.38 -2.13 -3.55
C LEU A 126 -5.39 -3.29 -3.59
N HIS A 127 -5.83 -3.72 -2.41
CA HIS A 127 -6.91 -4.69 -2.26
C HIS A 127 -7.95 -4.19 -1.25
N VAL A 128 -9.23 -4.14 -1.62
CA VAL A 128 -10.32 -3.78 -0.70
C VAL A 128 -10.89 -5.05 -0.08
N GLU A 129 -10.82 -5.18 1.25
CA GLU A 129 -11.51 -6.23 1.98
C GLU A 129 -12.92 -5.76 2.36
N ARG A 130 -13.93 -6.28 1.67
CA ARG A 130 -15.31 -6.18 2.15
C ARG A 130 -15.53 -7.15 3.31
N PRO A 131 -16.21 -6.76 4.40
CA PRO A 131 -16.71 -7.74 5.35
C PRO A 131 -17.62 -8.73 4.61
N GLY A 132 -17.31 -10.02 4.76
CA GLY A 132 -18.17 -11.08 4.27
C GLY A 132 -19.55 -10.86 4.87
N ALA A 133 -20.58 -10.78 4.03
CA ALA A 133 -21.95 -10.74 4.49
C ALA A 133 -22.15 -11.94 5.42
N ALA A 134 -22.15 -11.70 6.73
CA ALA A 134 -22.51 -12.69 7.71
C ALA A 134 -23.90 -13.16 7.30
N ALA A 135 -23.96 -14.42 6.89
CA ALA A 135 -25.19 -15.05 6.46
C ALA A 135 -26.21 -14.90 7.59
N SER A 136 -27.22 -14.04 7.38
CA SER A 136 -28.48 -14.14 8.09
C SER A 136 -29.09 -15.48 7.71
N ILE A 137 -28.78 -16.51 8.49
CA ILE A 137 -29.55 -17.75 8.51
C ILE A 137 -30.48 -17.62 9.71
N ARG A 138 -31.75 -17.42 9.37
CA ARG A 138 -32.92 -17.53 10.25
C ARG A 138 -33.02 -18.88 10.91
#